data_AF-A0ABD5Q8B6-F1
#
_entry.id   AF-A0ABD5Q8B6-F1
#
_cell.length_a   1.000
_cell.length_b   1.000
_cell.length_c   1.000
_cell.angle_alpha   90.00
_cell.angle_beta   90.00
_cell.angle_gamma   90.00
#
_symmetry.space_group_name_H-M   'P 1'
#
loop_
_entity.id
_entity.type
_entity.pdbx_description
1 polymer ?
#
loop_
_entity_poly.entity_id
_entity_poly.type
_entity_poly.pdbx_seq_one_letter_code
_entity_poly.pdbx_strand_id
1 'polypeptide(L)' 'MFNSREYNLTDKQHEALALAYTEGYFDKPRNTTLEALGESLGITQEAVIARLRNGEKNILENTIVHSANSESNP' A
#
# COMPACT_ATOMS: atom_id res chain seq x y z
N MET A 1 -5.66 13.94 -5.54
CA MET A 1 -6.12 12.59 -5.93
C MET A 1 -4.88 11.71 -5.93
N PHE A 2 -4.84 10.60 -5.18
CA PHE A 2 -3.67 9.71 -5.11
C PHE A 2 -3.45 9.08 -6.51
N ASN A 3 -2.34 9.40 -7.18
CA ASN A 3 -2.02 8.87 -8.51
C ASN A 3 -1.23 7.56 -8.39
N SER A 4 -1.85 6.42 -8.70
CA SER A 4 -1.20 5.09 -8.69
C SER A 4 0.05 5.00 -9.57
N ARG A 5 0.12 5.78 -10.66
CA ARG A 5 1.26 5.83 -11.58
C ARG A 5 2.52 6.47 -10.99
N GLU A 6 2.39 7.40 -10.06
CA GLU A 6 3.54 8.09 -9.45
C GLU A 6 4.33 7.17 -8.51
N TYR A 7 3.68 6.15 -7.95
CA TYR A 7 4.28 5.22 -7.00
C TYR A 7 4.39 3.79 -7.54
N ASN A 8 4.23 3.62 -8.86
CA ASN A 8 4.29 2.32 -9.54
C ASN A 8 3.39 1.25 -8.89
N LEU A 9 2.19 1.64 -8.47
CA LEU A 9 1.20 0.75 -7.89
C LEU A 9 0.34 0.12 -8.99
N THR A 10 0.11 -1.19 -8.89
CA THR A 10 -1.01 -1.80 -9.62
C THR A 10 -2.34 -1.31 -9.04
N ASP A 11 -3.40 -1.34 -9.85
CA ASP A 11 -4.75 -0.94 -9.40
C ASP A 11 -5.19 -1.70 -8.14
N LYS A 12 -4.86 -3.00 -8.06
CA LYS A 12 -5.18 -3.87 -6.91
C LYS A 12 -4.41 -3.50 -5.64
N GLN A 13 -3.17 -3.04 -5.78
CA GLN A 13 -2.37 -2.58 -4.64
C GLN A 13 -2.88 -1.22 -4.16
N HIS A 14 -3.17 -0.31 -5.09
CA HIS A 14 -3.76 0.98 -4.78
C HIS A 14 -5.11 0.83 -4.07
N GLU A 15 -6.00 -0.01 -4.59
CA GLU A 15 -7.29 -0.32 -3.99
C GLU A 15 -7.14 -0.87 -2.56
N ALA A 16 -6.25 -1.85 -2.36
CA ALA A 16 -6.04 -2.43 -1.04
C ALA A 16 -5.46 -1.42 -0.03
N LEU A 17 -4.49 -0.60 -0.45
CA LEU A 17 -3.90 0.43 0.41
C LEU A 17 -4.91 1.54 0.75
N ALA A 18 -5.68 1.98 -0.24
CA ALA A 18 -6.71 2.98 -0.04
C ALA A 18 -7.79 2.48 0.93
N LEU A 19 -8.29 1.26 0.73
CA LEU A 19 -9.27 0.65 1.62
C LEU A 19 -8.70 0.47 3.04
N ALA A 20 -7.48 -0.06 3.16
CA ALA A 20 -6.83 -0.22 4.46
C ALA A 20 -6.66 1.12 5.20
N TYR A 21 -6.33 2.19 4.47
CA TYR A 21 -6.27 3.54 5.05
C TYR A 21 -7.63 4.05 5.49
N THR A 22 -8.65 3.94 4.64
CA THR A 22 -10.00 4.46 4.95
C THR A 22 -10.68 3.70 6.07
N GLU A 23 -10.46 2.39 6.18
CA GLU A 23 -11.00 1.52 7.24
C GLU A 23 -10.17 1.56 8.53
N GLY A 24 -9.10 2.38 8.57
CA GLY A 24 -8.30 2.58 9.78
C GLY A 24 -7.42 1.39 10.17
N TYR A 25 -6.92 0.63 9.19
CA TYR A 25 -5.96 -0.45 9.42
C TYR A 25 -4.62 0.07 9.95
N PHE A 26 -4.27 1.30 9.58
CA PHE A 26 -3.04 1.97 10.01
C PHE A 26 -3.21 2.80 11.29
N ASP A 27 -4.41 2.83 11.88
CA ASP A 27 -4.69 3.59 13.09
C ASP A 27 -4.16 2.89 14.35
N LYS A 28 -4.08 3.66 15.45
CA LYS A 28 -3.70 3.15 16.77
C LYS A 28 -4.71 3.61 17.83
N PRO A 29 -5.60 2.73 18.33
CA PRO A 29 -5.78 1.32 17.95
C PRO A 29 -6.31 1.16 16.51
N ARG A 30 -6.13 -0.03 15.92
CA ARG A 30 -6.67 -0.33 14.59
C ARG A 30 -8.20 -0.37 14.64
N ASN A 31 -8.83 0.21 13.62
CA ASN A 31 -10.29 0.19 13.47
C ASN A 31 -10.79 -0.99 12.62
N THR A 32 -9.89 -1.70 11.92
CA THR A 32 -10.21 -2.87 11.09
C THR A 32 -9.13 -3.97 11.19
N THR A 33 -9.42 -5.14 10.62
CA THR A 33 -8.51 -6.29 10.55
C THR A 33 -8.22 -6.69 9.09
N LEU A 34 -7.18 -7.48 8.87
CA LEU A 34 -6.83 -7.94 7.52
C LEU A 34 -7.89 -8.90 6.95
N GLU A 35 -8.56 -9.65 7.83
CA GLU A 35 -9.67 -10.55 7.50
C GLU A 35 -10.87 -9.73 6.98
N ALA A 36 -11.27 -8.68 7.71
CA ALA A 36 -12.38 -7.80 7.30
C ALA A 36 -12.09 -7.07 5.97
N LEU A 37 -10.83 -6.66 5.76
CA LEU A 37 -10.39 -6.11 4.47
C LEU A 37 -10.47 -7.15 3.35
N GLY A 38 -10.12 -8.41 3.64
CA GLY A 38 -10.22 -9.52 2.69
C GLY A 38 -11.66 -9.79 2.27
N GLU A 39 -12.58 -9.82 3.24
CA GLU A 39 -14.02 -9.94 2.99
C GLU A 39 -14.53 -8.80 2.12
N SER A 40 -14.14 -7.56 2.41
CA SER A 40 -14.55 -6.36 1.65
C SER A 40 -14.03 -6.38 0.20
N LEU A 41 -12.83 -6.93 -0.01
CA LEU A 41 -12.19 -7.03 -1.33
C LEU A 41 -12.52 -8.33 -2.08
N GLY A 42 -13.25 -9.26 -1.47
CA GLY A 42 -13.53 -10.59 -2.03
C GLY A 42 -12.27 -11.44 -2.24
N ILE A 43 -11.27 -11.31 -1.37
CA ILE A 43 -9.99 -12.05 -1.44
C ILE A 43 -9.59 -12.60 -0.07
N THR A 44 -8.61 -13.51 -0.03
CA THR A 44 -8.11 -14.03 1.24
C THR A 44 -7.29 -12.99 1.99
N GLN A 45 -7.18 -13.17 3.31
CA GLN A 45 -6.34 -12.34 4.18
C GLN A 45 -4.88 -12.28 3.69
N GLU A 46 -4.33 -13.41 3.23
CA GLU A 46 -2.97 -13.50 2.70
C GLU A 46 -2.82 -12.68 1.41
N ALA A 47 -3.85 -12.66 0.57
CA ALA A 47 -3.86 -11.82 -0.63
C ALA A 47 -3.89 -10.32 -0.28
N VAL A 48 -4.60 -9.93 0.79
CA VAL A 48 -4.53 -8.55 1.33
C VAL A 48 -3.11 -8.23 1.78
N ILE A 49 -2.52 -9.08 2.62
CA ILE A 49 -1.14 -8.89 3.11
C ILE A 49 -0.17 -8.72 1.94
N ALA A 50 -0.26 -9.59 0.93
CA ALA A 50 0.59 -9.52 -0.25
C ALA A 50 0.41 -8.19 -1.02
N ARG A 51 -0.83 -7.72 -1.20
CA ARG A 51 -1.10 -6.43 -1.86
C ARG A 51 -0.56 -5.25 -1.06
N LEU A 52 -0.79 -5.24 0.25
CA LEU A 52 -0.30 -4.17 1.14
C LEU A 52 1.23 -4.12 1.12
N ARG A 53 1.91 -5.25 1.36
CA ARG A 53 3.39 -5.27 1.42
C ARG A 53 4.03 -4.89 0.10
N ASN A 54 3.50 -5.37 -1.03
CA ASN A 54 4.04 -5.00 -2.34
C ASN A 54 3.74 -3.52 -2.67
N GLY A 55 2.58 -3.01 -2.29
CA GLY A 55 2.24 -1.60 -2.46
C GLY A 55 3.11 -0.69 -1.60
N GLU A 56 3.26 -0.99 -0.31
CA GLU A 56 4.17 -0.28 0.61
C GLU A 56 5.61 -0.29 0.09
N LYS A 57 6.10 -1.44 -0.38
CA LYS A 57 7.43 -1.55 -0.99
C LYS A 57 7.57 -0.61 -2.19
N ASN A 58 6.62 -0.62 -3.11
CA ASN A 58 6.67 0.25 -4.29
C ASN A 58 6.62 1.73 -3.92
N ILE A 59 5.80 2.12 -2.94
CA ILE A 59 5.78 3.50 -2.42
C ILE A 59 7.15 3.86 -1.86
N LEU A 60 7.73 3.04 -0.97
CA LEU A 60 9.02 3.30 -0.35
C LEU A 60 10.16 3.40 -1.39
N GLU A 61 10.16 2.50 -2.37
CA GLU A 61 11.13 2.50 -3.47
C GLU A 61 11.07 3.82 -4.26
N ASN A 62 9.87 4.31 -4.56
CA ASN A 62 9.68 5.49 -5.41
C ASN A 62 9.66 6.84 -4.65
N THR A 63 9.58 6.83 -3.32
CA THR A 63 9.53 8.06 -2.49
C THR A 63 10.79 8.31 -1.68
N ILE A 64 11.45 7.25 -1.18
CA ILE A 64 12.60 7.38 -0.29
C ILE A 64 13.86 6.85 -0.98
N VAL A 65 13.77 5.66 -1.59
CA VAL A 65 14.96 4.99 -2.15
C VAL A 65 15.39 5.64 -3.47
N HIS A 66 14.46 5.97 -4.36
CA HIS A 66 14.80 6.62 -5.63
C HIS A 66 15.37 8.03 -5.42
N SER A 67 14.84 8.77 -4.44
CA SER A 67 15.33 10.08 -4.03
C SER A 67 16.76 10.03 -3.44
N ALA A 68 17.08 8.98 -2.68
CA ALA A 68 18.42 8.78 -2.12
C ALA A 68 19.48 8.44 -3.19
N ASN A 69 19.07 7.81 -4.30
CA ASN A 69 19.98 7.43 -5.38
C ASN A 69 20.29 8.59 -6.37
N SER A 70 19.47 9.64 -6.41
CA SER A 70 19.74 10.83 -7.24
C SER A 70 20.75 11.81 -6.62
N GLU A 71 21.09 11.67 -5.33
CA GLU A 71 22.09 12.51 -4.66
C GLU A 71 23.51 11.93 -4.70
N SER A 72 23.70 10.77 -5.34
CA SER A 72 24.99 10.05 -5.42
C SER A 72 25.58 10.04 -6.85
N ASN A 73 25.56 11.17 -7.56
CA ASN A 73 26.34 11.32 -8.79
C ASN A 73 27.04 12.70 -8.81
N PRO A 74 28.35 12.80 -8.48
CA PRO A 74 29.14 14.00 -8.70
C PRO A 74 29.34 14.30 -10.19
#